data_AF-A0A0B0EPF1-F1
#
_entry.id   AF-A0A0B0EPF1-F1
#
_cell.length_a   1.000
_cell.length_b   1.000
_cell.length_c   1.000
_cell.angle_alpha   90.00
_cell.angle_beta   90.00
_cell.angle_gamma   90.00
#
_symmetry.space_group_name_H-M   'P 1'
#
loop_
_entity.id
_entity.type
_entity.pdbx_description
1 polymer ?
#
loop_
_entity_poly.entity_id
_entity_poly.type
_entity_poly.pdbx_seq_one_letter_code
_entity_poly.pdbx_strand_id
1 'polypeptide(L)'
;MKVWIEQANFLLPKELLEDLKKNVPCMEQSKVVAEALRKELKSIKLEKVLKEGFGEWKKEHHPELAEGTDKYIRRIRKSSR
;
A
#
# COMPACT_ATOMS: atom_id res chain seq x y z
N MET A 1 19.04 11.90 -1.15
CA MET A 1 18.54 11.67 0.22
C MET A 1 19.31 10.52 0.84
N LYS A 2 19.89 10.72 2.03
CA LYS A 2 20.66 9.67 2.72
C LYS A 2 19.69 8.67 3.33
N VAL A 3 19.73 7.41 2.88
CA VAL A 3 18.95 6.32 3.47
C VAL A 3 19.78 5.70 4.57
N TRP A 4 19.24 5.66 5.78
CA TRP A 4 19.86 5.02 6.93
C TRP A 4 19.50 3.54 6.90
N ILE A 5 20.50 2.66 7.02
CA ILE A 5 20.32 1.21 6.95
C ILE A 5 20.47 0.69 8.38
N GLU A 6 19.44 0.00 8.86
CA GLU A 6 19.46 -0.72 10.13
C GLU A 6 19.36 -2.22 9.86
N GLN A 7 20.13 -3.02 10.60
CA GLN A 7 20.05 -4.47 10.52
C GLN A 7 18.87 -4.96 11.34
N ALA A 8 18.05 -5.82 10.75
CA ALA A 8 16.96 -6.48 11.44
C ALA A 8 17.13 -8.00 11.37
N ASN A 9 16.95 -8.67 12.51
CA ASN A 9 17.12 -10.11 12.63
C ASN A 9 15.77 -10.80 12.43
N PHE A 10 15.55 -11.34 11.24
CA PHE A 10 14.35 -12.11 10.92
C PHE A 10 14.70 -13.57 10.68
N LEU A 11 13.79 -14.47 11.06
CA LEU A 11 13.86 -15.87 10.65
C LEU A 11 13.14 -16.02 9.31
N LEU A 12 13.84 -16.55 8.33
CA LEU A 12 13.28 -16.87 7.02
C LEU A 12 13.31 -18.38 6.80
N PRO A 13 12.30 -18.96 6.13
CA PRO A 13 12.32 -20.36 5.74
C PRO A 13 13.56 -20.67 4.92
N LYS A 14 14.17 -21.83 5.17
CA LYS A 14 15.41 -22.25 4.51
C LYS A 14 15.25 -22.30 2.98
N GLU A 15 14.14 -22.87 2.52
CA GLU A 15 13.80 -23.00 1.10
C GLU A 15 13.78 -21.63 0.39
N LEU A 16 13.14 -20.64 1.00
CA LEU A 16 13.07 -19.27 0.48
C LEU A 16 14.47 -18.62 0.39
N LEU A 17 15.31 -18.86 1.39
CA LEU A 17 16.68 -18.34 1.43
C LEU A 17 17.57 -18.99 0.36
N GLU A 18 17.41 -20.29 0.12
CA GLU A 18 18.12 -21.01 -0.93
C GLU A 18 17.70 -20.52 -2.32
N ASP A 19 16.41 -20.33 -2.55
CA ASP A 19 15.89 -19.77 -3.80
C ASP A 19 16.38 -18.34 -4.03
N LEU A 20 16.40 -17.51 -2.99
CA LEU A 20 16.95 -16.15 -3.07
C LEU A 20 18.42 -16.17 -3.47
N LYS A 21 19.24 -17.02 -2.84
CA LYS A 21 20.67 -17.14 -3.14
C LYS A 21 20.94 -17.69 -4.54
N LYS A 22 20.09 -18.58 -5.02
CA LYS A 22 20.21 -19.20 -6.35
C LYS A 22 19.88 -18.22 -7.47
N ASN A 23 18.92 -17.32 -7.25
CA ASN A 23 18.39 -16.43 -8.29
C ASN A 23 18.88 -14.97 -8.19
N VAL A 24 19.40 -14.54 -7.03
CA VAL A 24 19.80 -13.14 -6.79
C VAL A 24 21.28 -13.06 -6.37
N PRO A 25 22.08 -12.21 -7.03
CA PRO A 25 23.47 -11.96 -6.64
C PRO A 25 23.60 -11.49 -5.19
N CYS A 26 24.68 -11.90 -4.50
CA CYS A 26 24.89 -11.65 -3.06
C CYS A 26 24.71 -10.18 -2.64
N MET A 27 25.12 -9.23 -3.49
CA MET A 27 25.04 -7.79 -3.21
C MET A 27 23.66 -7.17 -3.46
N GLU A 28 22.77 -7.89 -4.15
CA GLU A 28 21.42 -7.41 -4.50
C GLU A 28 20.32 -8.04 -3.63
N GLN A 29 20.64 -9.07 -2.86
CA GLN A 29 19.69 -9.78 -2.00
C GLN A 29 18.98 -8.85 -1.02
N SER A 30 19.72 -7.95 -0.37
CA SER A 30 19.15 -6.96 0.57
C SER A 30 18.19 -5.99 -0.12
N LYS A 31 18.51 -5.59 -1.36
CA LYS A 31 17.65 -4.72 -2.18
C LYS A 31 16.36 -5.42 -2.56
N VAL A 32 16.44 -6.66 -3.04
CA VAL A 32 15.27 -7.46 -3.43
C VAL A 32 14.35 -7.68 -2.21
N VAL A 33 14.92 -8.05 -1.07
CA VAL A 33 14.17 -8.23 0.19
C VAL A 33 13.50 -6.93 0.62
N ALA A 34 14.21 -5.79 0.55
CA ALA A 34 13.65 -4.49 0.89
C ALA A 34 12.51 -4.07 -0.04
N GLU A 35 12.63 -4.32 -1.34
CA GLU A 35 11.58 -4.01 -2.33
C GLU A 35 10.34 -4.89 -2.13
N ALA A 36 10.53 -6.19 -1.88
CA ALA A 36 9.44 -7.11 -1.57
C ALA A 36 8.71 -6.69 -0.28
N LEU A 37 9.44 -6.38 0.78
CA LEU A 37 8.88 -5.88 2.04
C LEU A 37 8.10 -4.57 1.85
N ARG A 38 8.62 -3.63 1.06
CA ARG A 38 7.90 -2.38 0.77
C ARG A 38 6.57 -2.63 0.06
N LYS A 39 6.55 -3.57 -0.89
CA LYS A 39 5.34 -3.93 -1.62
C LYS A 39 4.31 -4.54 -0.68
N GLU A 40 4.71 -5.50 0.15
CA GLU A 40 3.80 -6.14 1.11
C GLU A 40 3.28 -5.17 2.18
N LEU A 41 4.14 -4.32 2.73
CA LEU A 41 3.72 -3.29 3.67
C LEU A 41 2.72 -2.30 3.05
N LYS A 42 2.88 -1.98 1.75
CA LYS A 42 1.92 -1.14 1.03
C LYS A 42 0.56 -1.84 0.89
N SER A 43 0.54 -3.13 0.57
CA SER A 43 -0.69 -3.93 0.50
C SER A 43 -1.42 -3.95 1.86
N ILE A 44 -0.69 -4.24 2.95
CA ILE A 44 -1.26 -4.27 4.31
C ILE A 44 -1.80 -2.90 4.71
N LYS A 45 -1.08 -1.81 4.41
CA LYS A 45 -1.55 -0.45 4.69
C LYS A 45 -2.83 -0.12 3.92
N LEU A 46 -2.88 -0.47 2.64
CA LEU A 46 -4.06 -0.25 1.81
C LEU A 46 -5.27 -1.00 2.39
N GLU A 47 -5.10 -2.26 2.75
CA GLU A 47 -6.19 -3.06 3.34
C GLU A 47 -6.71 -2.44 4.65
N LYS A 48 -5.81 -1.97 5.52
CA LYS A 48 -6.20 -1.25 6.75
C LYS A 48 -6.99 0.00 6.44
N VAL A 49 -6.50 0.85 5.54
CA VAL A 49 -7.18 2.10 5.16
C VAL A 49 -8.54 1.81 4.52
N LEU A 50 -8.67 0.77 3.70
CA LEU A 50 -9.96 0.40 3.11
C LEU A 50 -10.96 -0.09 4.16
N LYS A 51 -10.50 -0.81 5.18
CA LYS A 51 -11.34 -1.27 6.31
C LYS A 51 -11.74 -0.12 7.22
N GLU A 52 -10.80 0.75 7.56
CA GLU A 52 -11.03 1.91 8.45
C GLU A 52 -11.88 2.98 7.76
N GLY A 53 -11.62 3.27 6.48
CA GLY A 53 -12.34 4.27 5.70
C GLY A 53 -13.71 3.80 5.20
N PHE A 54 -14.08 2.54 5.44
CA PHE A 54 -15.41 2.04 5.08
C PHE A 54 -16.47 2.74 5.92
N GLY A 55 -17.26 3.60 5.27
CA GLY A 55 -18.34 4.35 5.91
C GLY A 55 -17.92 5.72 6.45
N GLU A 56 -16.74 6.23 6.13
CA GLU A 56 -16.38 7.64 6.35
C GLU A 56 -17.19 8.59 5.46
N TRP A 57 -17.61 8.12 4.28
CA TRP A 57 -18.38 8.88 3.28
C TRP A 57 -19.88 8.94 3.63
N LYS A 58 -20.22 9.20 4.89
CA LYS A 58 -21.61 9.38 5.36
C LYS A 58 -22.07 10.82 5.15
N LYS A 59 -23.38 10.97 4.92
CA LYS A 59 -24.06 12.27 4.81
C LYS A 59 -23.81 13.20 6.00
N GLU A 60 -23.61 12.64 7.19
CA GLU A 60 -23.32 13.38 8.43
C GLU A 60 -21.99 14.14 8.38
N HIS A 61 -20.96 13.54 7.77
CA HIS A 61 -19.65 14.15 7.59
C HIS A 61 -19.52 14.88 6.26
N HIS A 62 -20.34 14.52 5.26
CA HIS A 62 -20.30 15.01 3.90
C HIS A 62 -21.71 15.37 3.38
N PRO A 63 -22.22 16.58 3.70
CA PRO A 63 -23.53 17.03 3.24
C PRO A 63 -23.63 17.12 1.71
N GLU A 64 -22.52 17.35 1.00
CA GLU A 64 -22.42 17.37 -0.45
C GLU A 64 -22.72 16.01 -1.10
N LEU A 65 -22.59 14.91 -0.34
CA LEU A 65 -22.90 13.55 -0.76
C LEU A 65 -24.31 13.11 -0.36
N ALA A 66 -25.13 14.01 0.20
CA ALA A 66 -26.48 13.69 0.68
C ALA A 66 -27.39 13.09 -0.40
N GLU A 67 -27.19 13.50 -1.66
CA GLU A 67 -27.96 12.99 -2.81
C GLU A 67 -27.37 11.71 -3.43
N GLY A 68 -26.31 11.17 -2.83
CA GLY A 68 -25.55 10.03 -3.30
C GLY A 68 -24.30 10.41 -4.09
N THR A 69 -23.26 9.59 -3.94
CA THR A 69 -21.94 9.79 -4.56
C THR A 69 -22.00 9.90 -6.08
N ASP A 70 -22.91 9.17 -6.73
CA ASP A 70 -23.08 9.21 -8.19
C ASP A 70 -23.55 10.56 -8.72
N LYS A 71 -24.51 11.20 -8.02
CA LYS A 71 -25.01 12.53 -8.40
C LYS A 71 -23.94 13.59 -8.18
N TYR A 72 -23.19 13.48 -7.07
CA TYR A 72 -22.06 14.35 -6.79
C TYR A 72 -20.98 14.27 -7.88
N ILE A 73 -20.53 13.06 -8.26
CA ILE A 73 -19.53 12.87 -9.33
C ILE A 73 -20.04 13.43 -10.66
N ARG A 74 -21.31 13.18 -11.01
CA ARG A 74 -21.91 13.72 -12.25
C ARG A 74 -21.93 15.26 -12.25
N ARG A 75 -22.19 15.90 -11.12
CA ARG A 75 -22.16 17.36 -10.99
C ARG A 75 -20.75 17.92 -11.22
N ILE A 76 -19.73 17.33 -10.60
CA ILE A 76 -18.32 17.72 -10.80
C ILE A 76 -17.91 17.57 -12.26
N ARG A 77 -18.19 16.41 -12.88
CA ARG A 77 -17.82 16.15 -14.28
C ARG A 77 -18.54 17.06 -15.29
N LYS A 78 -19.74 17.54 -14.96
CA LYS A 78 -20.48 18.50 -15.79
C LYS A 78 -19.94 19.93 -15.66
N SER A 79 -19.30 20.25 -14.54
CA SER A 79 -18.74 21.59 -14.28
C SER A 79 -17.43 21.87 -15.02
N SER A 80 -16.79 20.85 -15.64
CA SER A 80 -15.52 21.00 -16.36
C SER A 80 -15.71 21.27 -17.86
N ARG A 81 -16.81 21.92 -18.26
CA ARG A 81 -17.06 22.36 -19.64
C ARG A 81 -17.49 23.82 -19.66
#